data_AF-A0A1Q9LE87-F1
#
_entry.id   AF-A0A1Q9LE87-F1
#
_cell.length_a   1.000
_cell.length_b   1.000
_cell.length_c   1.000
_cell.angle_alpha   90.00
_cell.angle_beta   90.00
_cell.angle_gamma   90.00
#
_symmetry.space_group_name_H-M   'P 1'
#
loop_
_entity.id
_entity.type
_entity.pdbx_description
1 polymer ?
#
loop_
_entity_poly.entity_id
_entity_poly.type
_entity_poly.pdbx_seq_one_letter_code
_entity_poly.pdbx_strand_id
1 'polypeptide(L)'
;MLAWGAWLAVEFGSASFRDAWQGLAIFVGGPLLHDLLIAPVVGGVAVLIGRLVPRWAGPVKAGVVASAVLALLAVPLLWRPFGVPVNPGLHDRDYWAGLGIALGVVWVGVLAFLGVRALVRSRQTGAAPEA
;
A
#
# COMPACT_ATOMS: atom_id res chain seq x y z
N MET A 1 -22.58 7.30 -19.27
CA MET A 1 -21.28 6.64 -19.02
C MET A 1 -21.41 5.14 -18.78
N LEU A 2 -22.29 4.65 -17.89
CA LEU A 2 -22.46 3.20 -17.65
C LEU A 2 -22.89 2.41 -18.89
N ALA A 3 -23.82 2.93 -19.69
CA ALA A 3 -24.25 2.28 -20.94
C ALA A 3 -23.10 2.11 -21.95
N TRP A 4 -22.21 3.11 -22.03
CA TRP A 4 -21.03 3.05 -22.89
C TRP A 4 -19.99 2.05 -22.40
N GLY A 5 -19.75 1.98 -21.08
CA GLY A 5 -18.87 0.97 -20.50
C GLY A 5 -19.41 -0.46 -20.67
N ALA A 6 -20.72 -0.65 -20.51
CA ALA A 6 -21.37 -1.93 -20.77
C ALA A 6 -21.27 -2.34 -22.24
N TRP A 7 -21.44 -1.38 -23.17
CA TRP A 7 -21.24 -1.62 -24.61
C TRP A 7 -19.81 -2.10 -24.91
N LEU A 8 -18.79 -1.41 -24.40
CA LEU A 8 -17.39 -1.80 -24.58
C LEU A 8 -17.07 -3.17 -23.96
N ALA A 9 -17.68 -3.51 -22.82
CA ALA A 9 -17.48 -4.81 -22.18
C ALA A 9 -18.08 -5.95 -23.02
N VAL A 10 -19.24 -5.72 -23.64
CA VAL A 10 -19.86 -6.68 -24.58
C VAL A 10 -19.01 -6.83 -25.83
N GLU A 11 -18.56 -5.71 -26.41
CA GLU A 11 -17.68 -5.71 -27.59
C GLU A 11 -16.40 -6.53 -27.31
N PHE A 12 -15.71 -6.25 -26.21
CA PHE A 12 -14.53 -6.99 -25.77
C PHE A 12 -14.82 -8.49 -25.53
N GLY A 13 -15.88 -8.82 -24.78
CA GLY A 13 -16.22 -10.20 -24.45
C GLY A 13 -16.71 -11.01 -25.66
N SER A 14 -17.21 -10.35 -26.71
CA SER A 14 -17.67 -11.02 -27.93
C SER A 14 -16.56 -11.18 -28.99
N ALA A 15 -15.42 -10.49 -28.84
CA ALA A 15 -14.35 -10.48 -29.82
C ALA A 15 -13.66 -11.85 -29.98
N SER A 16 -13.44 -12.57 -28.88
CA SER A 16 -12.92 -13.94 -28.91
C SER A 16 -13.23 -14.70 -27.61
N PHE A 17 -13.20 -16.04 -27.66
CA PHE A 17 -13.32 -16.87 -26.44
C PHE A 17 -12.24 -16.55 -25.41
N ARG A 18 -11.04 -16.22 -25.86
CA ARG A 18 -9.92 -15.85 -24.98
C ARG A 18 -10.19 -14.54 -24.26
N ASP A 19 -10.70 -13.53 -24.96
CA ASP A 19 -11.01 -12.23 -24.40
C ASP A 19 -12.19 -12.33 -23.41
N ALA A 20 -13.21 -13.12 -23.75
CA ALA A 20 -14.31 -13.44 -22.83
C ALA A 20 -13.80 -14.05 -21.51
N TRP A 21 -12.92 -15.05 -21.59
CA TRP A 21 -12.35 -15.70 -20.42
C TRP A 21 -11.45 -14.75 -19.61
N GLN A 22 -10.63 -13.94 -20.27
CA GLN A 22 -9.81 -12.93 -19.61
C GLN A 22 -10.67 -11.89 -18.88
N GLY A 23 -11.74 -11.43 -19.52
CA GLY A 23 -12.72 -10.53 -18.91
C GLY A 23 -13.34 -11.15 -17.66
N LEU A 24 -13.82 -12.39 -17.75
CA LEU A 24 -14.38 -13.12 -16.60
C LEU A 24 -13.34 -13.28 -15.48
N ALA A 25 -12.12 -13.69 -15.81
CA ALA A 25 -11.05 -13.89 -14.84
C ALA A 25 -10.70 -12.60 -14.07
N ILE A 26 -10.66 -11.45 -14.75
CA ILE A 26 -10.37 -10.17 -14.11
C ILE A 26 -11.58 -9.62 -13.35
N PHE A 27 -12.76 -9.55 -13.99
CA PHE A 27 -13.93 -8.84 -13.44
C PHE A 27 -14.73 -9.66 -12.44
N VAL A 28 -14.65 -10.99 -12.51
CA VAL A 28 -15.30 -11.90 -11.57
C VAL A 28 -14.27 -12.60 -10.70
N GLY A 29 -13.26 -13.21 -11.33
CA GLY A 29 -12.21 -13.93 -10.60
C GLY A 29 -11.39 -13.02 -9.68
N GLY A 30 -11.07 -11.80 -10.11
CA GLY A 30 -10.34 -10.81 -9.31
C GLY A 30 -11.05 -10.46 -8.00
N PRO A 31 -12.30 -9.94 -8.04
CA PRO A 31 -13.07 -9.66 -6.83
C PRO A 31 -13.28 -10.88 -5.94
N LEU A 32 -13.61 -12.04 -6.52
CA LEU A 32 -13.78 -13.27 -5.74
C LEU A 32 -12.49 -13.68 -5.01
N LEU A 33 -11.35 -13.68 -5.71
CA LEU A 33 -10.05 -13.97 -5.10
C LEU A 33 -9.72 -12.95 -4.01
N HIS A 34 -10.00 -11.67 -4.26
CA HIS A 34 -9.76 -10.61 -3.30
C HIS A 34 -10.60 -10.80 -2.03
N ASP A 35 -11.92 -10.95 -2.16
CA ASP A 35 -12.85 -10.93 -1.04
C ASP A 35 -12.85 -12.24 -0.25
N LEU A 36 -12.59 -13.37 -0.92
CA LEU A 36 -12.58 -14.68 -0.26
C LEU A 36 -11.21 -15.08 0.28
N LEU A 37 -10.11 -14.52 -0.24
CA LEU A 37 -8.76 -14.90 0.18
C LEU A 37 -7.92 -13.72 0.65
N ILE A 38 -7.72 -12.71 -0.19
CA ILE A 38 -6.76 -11.62 0.10
C ILE A 38 -7.24 -10.82 1.32
N ALA A 39 -8.47 -10.32 1.31
CA ALA A 39 -9.02 -9.51 2.38
C ALA A 39 -9.08 -10.27 3.72
N PRO A 40 -9.54 -11.54 3.80
CA PRO A 40 -9.49 -12.33 5.03
C PRO A 40 -8.07 -12.54 5.56
N VAL A 41 -7.10 -12.86 4.69
CA VAL A 41 -5.70 -13.06 5.09
C VAL A 41 -5.11 -11.76 5.62
N VAL A 42 -5.27 -10.66 4.88
CA VAL A 42 -4.77 -9.34 5.29
C VAL A 42 -5.43 -8.89 6.59
N GLY A 43 -6.74 -9.08 6.74
CA GLY A 43 -7.48 -8.79 7.96
C GLY A 43 -6.98 -9.63 9.14
N GLY A 44 -6.76 -10.93 8.94
CA GLY A 44 -6.20 -11.83 9.95
C GLY A 44 -4.80 -11.41 10.42
N VAL A 45 -3.92 -11.05 9.48
CA VAL A 45 -2.58 -10.51 9.78
C VAL A 45 -2.68 -9.20 10.55
N ALA A 46 -3.57 -8.28 10.15
CA ALA A 46 -3.77 -7.01 10.84
C ALA A 46 -4.27 -7.23 12.29
N VAL A 47 -5.19 -8.18 12.51
CA VAL A 47 -5.64 -8.57 13.85
C VAL A 47 -4.50 -9.15 14.69
N LEU A 48 -3.70 -10.03 14.11
CA LEU A 48 -2.55 -10.63 14.81
C LEU A 48 -1.53 -9.57 15.23
N ILE A 49 -1.14 -8.68 14.31
CA ILE A 49 -0.26 -7.53 14.61
C ILE A 49 -0.91 -6.63 15.67
N GLY A 50 -2.22 -6.40 15.57
CA GLY A 50 -2.98 -5.63 16.54
C GLY A 50 -2.91 -6.18 17.96
N ARG A 51 -2.90 -7.51 18.11
CA ARG A 51 -2.80 -8.21 19.40
C ARG A 51 -1.37 -8.29 19.94
N LEU A 52 -0.38 -8.46 19.07
CA LEU A 52 1.01 -8.63 19.47
C LEU A 52 1.72 -7.30 19.76
N VAL A 53 1.33 -6.22 19.08
CA VAL A 53 2.05 -4.95 19.16
C VAL A 53 1.42 -4.03 20.20
N PRO A 54 2.20 -3.53 21.18
CA PRO A 54 1.71 -2.65 22.24
C PRO A 54 0.97 -1.40 21.73
N ARG A 55 -0.02 -0.94 22.50
CA ARG A 55 -0.83 0.25 22.16
C ARG A 55 0.00 1.53 21.99
N TRP A 56 1.15 1.63 22.64
CA TRP A 56 2.04 2.80 22.53
C TRP A 56 2.81 2.87 21.21
N ALA A 57 2.85 1.78 20.43
CA ALA A 57 3.55 1.72 19.15
C ALA A 57 2.74 2.27 17.95
N GLY A 58 1.70 3.07 18.19
CA GLY A 58 0.85 3.66 17.14
C GLY A 58 1.63 4.30 15.96
N PRO A 59 2.64 5.16 16.21
CA PRO A 59 3.44 5.77 15.14
C PRO A 59 4.21 4.73 14.31
N VAL A 60 4.74 3.69 14.97
CA VAL A 60 5.46 2.60 14.30
C VAL A 60 4.51 1.77 13.44
N LYS A 61 3.30 1.49 13.93
CA LYS A 61 2.25 0.82 13.12
C LYS A 61 1.94 1.63 11.85
N ALA A 62 1.82 2.95 11.98
CA ALA A 62 1.59 3.83 10.83
C ALA A 62 2.74 3.76 9.82
N GLY A 63 3.99 3.82 10.30
CA GLY A 63 5.18 3.69 9.45
C GLY A 63 5.26 2.36 8.71
N VAL A 64 4.93 1.25 9.38
CA VAL A 64 4.90 -0.08 8.76
C VAL A 64 3.82 -0.17 7.68
N VAL A 65 2.60 0.32 7.96
CA VAL A 65 1.51 0.32 6.97
C VAL A 65 1.87 1.17 5.75
N ALA A 66 2.40 2.38 5.97
CA ALA A 66 2.86 3.24 4.88
C ALA A 66 3.97 2.58 4.05
N SER A 67 4.93 1.92 4.69
CA SER A 67 6.00 1.17 4.02
C SER A 67 5.45 0.02 3.17
N ALA A 68 4.48 -0.73 3.70
CA ALA A 68 3.86 -1.84 2.98
C ALA A 68 3.12 -1.36 1.73
N VAL A 69 2.37 -0.25 1.83
CA VAL A 69 1.69 0.37 0.69
C VAL A 69 2.69 0.84 -0.36
N LEU A 70 3.77 1.53 0.06
CA LEU A 70 4.83 1.96 -0.87
C LEU A 70 5.49 0.79 -1.59
N ALA A 71 5.77 -0.31 -0.87
CA ALA A 71 6.32 -1.52 -1.47
C ALA A 71 5.36 -2.14 -2.50
N LEU A 72 4.07 -2.26 -2.16
CA LEU A 72 3.04 -2.77 -3.07
C LEU A 72 2.92 -1.93 -4.34
N LEU A 73 2.93 -0.61 -4.22
CA LEU A 73 2.90 0.32 -5.35
C LEU A 73 4.17 0.22 -6.21
N ALA A 74 5.31 -0.08 -5.61
CA ALA A 74 6.57 -0.23 -6.32
C ALA A 74 6.66 -1.54 -7.12
N VAL A 75 5.94 -2.61 -6.74
CA VAL A 75 5.99 -3.92 -7.43
C VAL A 75 5.85 -3.81 -8.95
N PRO A 76 4.79 -3.19 -9.53
CA PRO A 76 4.67 -3.12 -10.99
C PRO A 76 5.78 -2.29 -11.63
N LEU A 77 6.32 -1.29 -10.93
CA LEU A 77 7.37 -0.40 -11.43
C LEU A 77 8.75 -1.08 -11.42
N LEU A 78 8.97 -2.01 -10.50
CA LEU A 78 10.23 -2.74 -10.35
C LEU A 78 10.28 -4.02 -11.19
N TRP A 79 9.13 -4.67 -11.41
CA TRP A 79 9.08 -6.00 -12.02
C TRP A 79 8.63 -5.99 -13.49
N ARG A 80 7.77 -5.06 -13.90
CA ARG A 80 7.14 -5.15 -15.22
C ARG A 80 7.88 -4.33 -16.28
N PRO A 81 8.40 -4.95 -17.36
CA PRO A 81 8.82 -4.19 -18.54
C PRO A 81 7.57 -3.55 -19.18
N PHE A 82 7.63 -2.26 -19.42
CA PHE A 82 6.51 -1.51 -19.96
C PHE A 82 6.26 -1.93 -21.42
N GLY A 83 5.05 -2.40 -21.71
CA GLY A 83 4.62 -2.83 -23.06
C GLY A 83 4.14 -1.68 -23.95
N VAL A 84 4.63 -0.47 -23.71
CA VAL A 84 4.24 0.78 -24.37
C VAL A 84 5.49 1.54 -24.78
N PRO A 85 5.38 2.49 -25.73
CA PRO A 85 6.51 3.35 -26.09
C PRO A 85 7.14 3.98 -24.86
N VAL A 86 8.47 4.04 -24.85
CA VAL A 86 9.25 4.58 -23.73
C VAL A 86 8.83 6.02 -23.48
N ASN A 87 8.23 6.27 -22.32
CA ASN A 87 7.91 7.60 -21.84
C ASN A 87 9.10 8.14 -21.00
N PRO A 88 9.81 9.18 -21.46
CA PRO A 88 10.91 9.79 -20.71
C PRO A 88 10.45 10.27 -19.32
N GLY A 89 11.30 10.09 -18.30
CA GLY A 89 11.02 10.38 -16.89
C GLY A 89 10.20 9.30 -16.16
N LEU A 90 9.46 8.46 -16.89
CA LEU A 90 8.75 7.33 -16.31
C LEU A 90 9.60 6.06 -16.40
N HIS A 91 10.08 5.70 -17.58
CA HIS A 91 10.68 4.38 -17.82
C HIS A 91 12.17 4.28 -17.45
N ASP A 92 12.85 5.41 -17.38
CA ASP A 92 14.28 5.59 -17.10
C ASP A 92 14.56 5.96 -15.63
N ARG A 93 13.53 5.98 -14.78
CA ARG A 93 13.66 6.32 -13.37
C ARG A 93 14.27 5.17 -12.58
N ASP A 94 15.20 5.49 -11.68
CA ASP A 94 15.63 4.56 -10.63
C ASP A 94 14.53 4.41 -9.56
N TYR A 95 13.68 3.42 -9.76
CA TYR A 95 12.58 3.10 -8.86
C TYR A 95 13.05 2.51 -7.52
N TRP A 96 14.23 1.90 -7.46
CA TRP A 96 14.81 1.44 -6.19
C TRP A 96 15.22 2.62 -5.31
N ALA A 97 15.92 3.59 -5.90
CA ALA A 97 16.26 4.83 -5.22
C ALA A 97 15.01 5.59 -4.78
N GLY A 98 14.00 5.73 -5.66
CA GLY A 98 12.74 6.38 -5.33
C GLY A 98 12.00 5.73 -4.15
N LEU A 99 11.90 4.39 -4.15
CA LEU A 99 11.32 3.64 -3.04
C LEU A 99 12.12 3.84 -1.75
N GLY A 100 13.45 3.73 -1.82
CA GLY A 100 14.33 3.93 -0.67
C GLY A 100 14.18 5.32 -0.03
N ILE A 101 14.12 6.37 -0.84
CA ILE A 101 13.89 7.74 -0.38
C ILE A 101 12.52 7.85 0.29
N ALA A 102 11.46 7.32 -0.33
CA ALA A 102 10.11 7.39 0.22
C ALA A 102 10.01 6.69 1.58
N LEU A 103 10.60 5.50 1.70
CA LEU A 103 10.70 4.77 2.97
C LEU A 103 11.50 5.57 4.01
N GLY A 104 12.64 6.15 3.60
CA GLY A 104 13.43 7.02 4.46
C GLY A 104 12.63 8.18 5.04
N VAL A 105 11.87 8.88 4.20
CA VAL A 105 11.00 9.99 4.63
C VAL A 105 9.94 9.52 5.64
N VAL A 106 9.29 8.38 5.39
CA VAL A 106 8.30 7.80 6.32
C VAL A 106 8.93 7.57 7.70
N TRP A 107 10.09 6.91 7.74
CA TRP A 107 10.74 6.56 9.01
C TRP A 107 11.34 7.75 9.73
N VAL A 108 11.87 8.75 9.00
CA VAL A 108 12.26 10.04 9.59
C VAL A 108 11.06 10.70 10.28
N GLY A 109 9.89 10.71 9.66
CA GLY A 109 8.66 11.25 10.26
C GLY A 109 8.25 10.50 11.54
N VAL A 110 8.30 9.15 11.52
CA VAL A 110 8.01 8.32 12.69
C VAL A 110 8.98 8.61 13.84
N LEU A 111 10.28 8.64 13.56
CA LEU A 111 11.33 8.89 14.56
C LEU A 111 11.24 10.31 15.12
N ALA A 112 10.99 11.31 14.27
CA ALA A 112 10.80 12.69 14.71
C ALA A 112 9.60 12.82 15.66
N PHE A 113 8.47 12.19 15.34
CA PHE A 113 7.29 12.18 16.20
C PHE A 113 7.58 11.52 17.56
N LEU A 114 8.23 10.37 17.56
CA LEU A 114 8.60 9.67 18.79
C LEU A 114 9.59 10.49 19.64
N GLY A 115 10.56 11.14 19.01
CA GLY A 115 11.52 12.03 19.66
C GLY A 115 10.85 13.24 20.32
N VAL A 116 9.95 13.93 19.61
CA VAL A 116 9.16 15.04 20.17
C VAL A 116 8.32 14.58 21.35
N ARG A 117 7.64 13.42 21.23
CA ARG A 117 6.82 12.88 22.31
C ARG A 117 7.65 12.52 23.56
N ALA A 118 8.84 11.98 23.37
CA ALA A 118 9.76 11.66 24.48
C ALA A 118 10.23 12.94 25.18
N LEU A 119 10.59 13.97 24.42
CA LEU A 119 11.03 15.27 24.95
C LEU A 119 9.92 16.00 25.73
N VAL A 120 8.68 15.96 25.25
CA VAL A 120 7.54 16.57 25.95
C VAL A 120 7.26 15.86 27.27
N ARG A 121 7.35 14.52 27.28
CA ARG A 121 7.14 13.71 28.50
C ARG A 121 8.21 14.00 29.56
N SER A 122 9.49 14.07 29.20
CA SER A 122 10.56 14.33 30.17
C SER A 122 10.43 15.71 30.85
N ARG A 123 9.92 16.71 30.12
CA ARG A 123 9.66 18.05 30.69
C ARG A 123 8.51 18.05 31.71
N GLN A 124 7.53 17.16 31.56
CA GLN A 124 6.38 17.08 32.47
C GLN A 124 6.76 16.39 33.79
N THR A 125 7.60 15.35 33.75
CA THR A 125 8.07 14.66 34.96
C THR A 125 9.04 15.49 35.80
N GLY A 126 9.84 16.36 35.18
CA GLY A 126 10.75 17.26 35.91
C GLY A 126 10.08 18.47 36.58
N ALA A 127 8.79 18.70 36.33
CA ALA A 127 8.02 19.84 36.86
C ALA A 127 7.09 19.47 38.02
N ALA A 128 7.04 18.20 38.46
CA ALA A 128 6.27 17.80 39.63
C ALA A 128 7.00 18.22 40.92
N PRO A 129 6.43 19.08 41.78
CA PRO A 129 7.04 19.41 43.07
C PRO A 129 7.04 18.18 43.98
N GLU A 130 8.17 17.90 44.63
CA GLU A 130 8.21 16.97 45.77
C GLU A 130 7.31 17.55 46.88
N ALA A 131 6.28 16.77 47.26
CA ALA A 131 5.37 17.07 48.35
C ALA A 131 5.67 16.19 49.55
#